data_AF-A0A565CJG9-F1
#
_entry.id   AF-A0A565CJG9-F1
#
_cell.length_a   1.000
_cell.length_b   1.000
_cell.length_c   1.000
_cell.angle_alpha   90.00
_cell.angle_beta   90.00
_cell.angle_gamma   90.00
#
_symmetry.space_group_name_H-M   'P 1'
#
loop_
_entity.id
_entity.type
_entity.pdbx_description
1 polymer ?
#
loop_
_entity_poly.entity_id
_entity_poly.type
_entity_poly.pdbx_seq_one_letter_code
_entity_poly.pdbx_strand_id
1 'polypeptide(L)'
;MSYEKELAAAKKAVSLAVRLSQKVQKSLLQSDVRKKSDKSPVTAADYGSQAVISLVLQRELDPEPLYVIAEEKAEDLQKNGSQAFLESITKLVNDVLASDES
;
A
#
# COMPACT_ATOMS: atom_id res chain seq x y z
N MET A 1 -28.04 0.44 5.93
CA MET A 1 -27.31 1.03 7.08
C MET A 1 -26.49 2.22 6.59
N SER A 2 -26.08 3.12 7.47
CA SER A 2 -25.12 4.17 7.10
C SER A 2 -23.78 3.54 6.66
N TYR A 3 -23.14 4.11 5.65
CA TYR A 3 -21.79 3.76 5.17
C TYR A 3 -21.61 2.37 4.51
N GLU A 4 -22.64 1.79 3.90
CA GLU A 4 -22.51 0.47 3.25
C GLU A 4 -21.54 0.47 2.07
N LYS A 5 -21.52 1.55 1.26
CA LYS A 5 -20.59 1.72 0.13
C LYS A 5 -19.14 1.79 0.63
N GLU A 6 -18.91 2.59 1.65
CA GLU A 6 -17.61 2.80 2.29
C GLU A 6 -17.12 1.52 2.98
N LEU A 7 -18.01 0.79 3.65
CA LEU A 7 -17.67 -0.50 4.24
C LEU A 7 -17.28 -1.53 3.17
N ALA A 8 -18.00 -1.58 2.05
CA ALA A 8 -17.66 -2.47 0.93
C ALA A 8 -16.31 -2.10 0.32
N ALA A 9 -16.08 -0.81 0.04
CA ALA A 9 -14.82 -0.29 -0.47
C ALA A 9 -13.65 -0.58 0.48
N ALA A 10 -13.83 -0.34 1.79
CA ALA A 10 -12.81 -0.60 2.81
C ALA A 10 -12.47 -2.09 2.92
N LYS A 11 -13.47 -2.98 2.87
CA LYS A 11 -13.24 -4.44 2.86
C LYS A 11 -12.42 -4.86 1.66
N LYS A 12 -12.73 -4.34 0.47
CA LYS A 12 -11.98 -4.61 -0.75
C LYS A 12 -10.53 -4.11 -0.63
N ALA A 13 -10.35 -2.84 -0.25
CA ALA A 13 -9.05 -2.21 -0.05
C ALA A 13 -8.16 -2.98 0.93
N VAL A 14 -8.69 -3.33 2.12
CA VAL A 14 -7.95 -4.07 3.15
C VAL A 14 -7.63 -5.49 2.68
N SER A 15 -8.55 -6.16 1.99
CA SER A 15 -8.30 -7.51 1.47
C SER A 15 -7.11 -7.54 0.51
N LEU A 16 -7.01 -6.55 -0.37
CA LEU A 16 -5.86 -6.41 -1.28
C LEU A 16 -4.57 -6.03 -0.54
N ALA A 17 -4.64 -5.09 0.41
CA ALA A 17 -3.47 -4.72 1.23
C ALA A 17 -2.93 -5.90 2.06
N VAL A 18 -3.81 -6.77 2.59
CA VAL A 18 -3.41 -8.00 3.28
C VAL A 18 -2.68 -8.96 2.33
N ARG A 19 -3.17 -9.13 1.10
CA ARG A 19 -2.47 -9.95 0.09
C ARG A 19 -1.08 -9.39 -0.23
N LEU A 20 -0.95 -8.07 -0.34
CA LEU A 20 0.34 -7.40 -0.54
C LEU A 20 1.29 -7.70 0.64
N SER A 21 0.82 -7.47 1.86
CA SER A 21 1.60 -7.74 3.08
C SER A 21 2.04 -9.19 3.18
N GLN A 22 1.18 -10.14 2.80
CA GLN A 22 1.52 -11.57 2.74
C GLN A 22 2.57 -11.88 1.66
N LYS A 23 2.50 -11.25 0.48
CA LYS A 23 3.53 -11.39 -0.56
C LYS A 23 4.88 -10.87 -0.06
N VAL A 24 4.88 -9.70 0.56
CA VAL A 24 6.08 -9.09 1.14
C VAL A 24 6.64 -9.98 2.25
N GLN A 25 5.82 -10.49 3.18
CA GLN A 25 6.26 -11.41 4.23
C GLN A 25 6.92 -12.68 3.66
N LYS A 26 6.36 -13.27 2.60
CA LYS A 26 6.93 -14.45 1.94
C LYS A 26 8.28 -14.13 1.27
N SER A 27 8.44 -12.91 0.74
CA SER A 27 9.69 -12.43 0.14
C SER A 27 10.73 -11.97 1.17
N LEU A 28 10.29 -11.46 2.32
CA LEU A 28 11.11 -10.87 3.39
C LEU A 28 12.01 -11.87 4.12
N LEU A 29 11.90 -13.17 3.83
CA LEU A 29 12.93 -14.15 4.20
C LEU A 29 14.31 -13.80 3.60
N GLN A 30 14.42 -12.77 2.74
CA GLN A 30 15.65 -12.34 2.06
C GLN A 30 16.01 -10.83 2.15
N SER A 31 15.75 -10.12 3.27
CA SER A 31 16.45 -8.84 3.66
C SER A 31 15.89 -7.45 3.27
N ASP A 32 14.59 -7.27 2.97
CA ASP A 32 14.00 -5.96 2.60
C ASP A 32 13.44 -5.10 3.77
N VAL A 33 14.15 -5.00 4.90
CA VAL A 33 13.77 -4.10 6.01
C VAL A 33 14.64 -2.83 5.98
N ARG A 34 14.02 -1.67 5.71
CA ARG A 34 14.67 -0.35 5.82
C ARG A 34 14.40 0.25 7.20
N LYS A 35 15.23 1.21 7.62
CA LYS A 35 15.01 1.97 8.86
C LYS A 35 14.64 3.41 8.52
N LYS A 36 13.61 3.95 9.17
CA LYS A 36 13.27 5.38 9.13
C LYS A 36 14.31 6.21 9.89
N SER A 37 14.20 7.54 9.82
CA SER A 37 15.11 8.48 10.50
C SER A 37 15.12 8.32 12.03
N ASP A 38 14.01 7.88 12.61
CA ASP A 38 13.87 7.56 14.04
C ASP A 38 14.29 6.12 14.40
N LYS A 39 14.85 5.39 13.42
CA LYS A 39 15.31 3.99 13.52
C LYS A 39 14.19 2.95 13.64
N SER A 40 12.91 3.33 13.50
CA SER A 40 11.83 2.36 13.36
C SER A 40 11.98 1.57 12.05
N PRO A 41 11.63 0.26 12.02
CA PRO A 41 11.65 -0.51 10.79
C PRO A 41 10.49 -0.09 9.88
N VAL A 42 10.76 -0.01 8.58
CA VAL A 42 9.77 0.16 7.53
C VAL A 42 10.06 -0.80 6.40
N THR A 43 9.01 -1.36 5.82
CA THR A 43 9.08 -2.37 4.77
C THR A 43 8.32 -1.92 3.54
N ALA A 44 8.49 -2.66 2.44
CA ALA A 44 7.66 -2.45 1.25
C ALA A 44 6.16 -2.69 1.52
N ALA A 45 5.82 -3.44 2.58
CA ALA A 45 4.43 -3.70 2.96
C ALA A 45 3.72 -2.44 3.47
N ASP A 46 4.42 -1.57 4.19
CA ASP A 46 3.85 -0.36 4.79
C ASP A 46 3.44 0.64 3.69
N TYR A 47 4.40 1.03 2.85
CA TYR A 47 4.16 1.91 1.70
C TYR A 47 3.19 1.28 0.68
N GLY A 48 3.36 -0.01 0.39
CA GLY A 48 2.52 -0.73 -0.57
C GLY A 48 1.06 -0.84 -0.11
N SER A 49 0.84 -1.16 1.17
CA SER A 49 -0.52 -1.23 1.74
C SER A 49 -1.21 0.12 1.71
N GLN A 50 -0.49 1.19 2.06
CA GLN A 50 -1.03 2.55 1.98
C GLN A 50 -1.41 2.93 0.55
N ALA A 51 -0.57 2.61 -0.44
CA ALA A 51 -0.83 2.88 -1.84
C ALA A 51 -2.07 2.11 -2.36
N VAL A 52 -2.16 0.81 -2.06
CA VAL A 52 -3.32 -0.02 -2.43
C VAL A 52 -4.60 0.50 -1.80
N ILE A 53 -4.60 0.80 -0.49
CA ILE A 53 -5.79 1.27 0.21
C ILE A 53 -6.26 2.60 -0.39
N SER A 54 -5.34 3.56 -0.55
CA SER A 54 -5.68 4.89 -1.07
C SER A 54 -6.26 4.81 -2.48
N LEU A 55 -5.64 4.01 -3.36
CA LEU A 55 -6.09 3.90 -4.74
C LEU A 55 -7.43 3.17 -4.87
N VAL A 56 -7.62 2.07 -4.13
CA VAL A 56 -8.88 1.30 -4.18
C VAL A 56 -10.02 2.13 -3.61
N LEU A 57 -9.82 2.80 -2.47
CA LEU A 57 -10.84 3.69 -1.93
C LEU A 57 -11.20 4.82 -2.90
N GLN A 58 -10.21 5.44 -3.56
CA GLN A 58 -10.45 6.49 -4.54
C GLN A 58 -11.27 5.99 -5.74
N ARG A 59 -11.02 4.77 -6.21
CA ARG A 59 -11.77 4.16 -7.33
C ARG A 59 -13.21 3.79 -6.95
N GLU A 60 -13.40 3.22 -5.77
CA GLU A 60 -14.71 2.73 -5.32
C GLU A 60 -15.62 3.86 -4.80
N LEU A 61 -15.03 4.96 -4.32
CA LEU A 61 -15.75 6.12 -3.79
C LEU A 61 -15.75 7.33 -4.73
N ASP A 62 -15.29 7.21 -5.97
CA ASP A 62 -15.48 8.26 -6.96
C ASP A 62 -16.99 8.52 -7.19
N PRO A 63 -17.45 9.78 -7.32
CA PRO A 63 -16.70 11.04 -7.41
C PRO A 63 -16.51 11.79 -6.08
N GLU A 64 -16.74 11.15 -4.93
CA GLU A 64 -16.56 11.80 -3.64
C GLU A 64 -15.06 12.11 -3.37
N PRO A 65 -14.72 13.29 -2.82
CA PRO A 65 -13.34 13.61 -2.50
C PRO A 65 -12.83 12.69 -1.38
N LEU A 66 -11.69 12.03 -1.62
CA LEU A 66 -11.04 11.18 -0.63
C LEU A 66 -9.97 11.95 0.14
N TYR A 67 -10.06 11.92 1.46
CA TYR A 67 -9.03 12.43 2.37
C TYR A 67 -8.46 11.27 3.18
N VAL A 68 -7.15 11.03 3.06
CA VAL A 68 -6.46 9.94 3.75
C VAL A 68 -5.48 10.52 4.76
N ILE A 69 -5.60 10.09 6.01
CA ILE A 69 -4.58 10.30 7.06
C ILE A 69 -3.77 9.02 7.13
N ALA A 70 -2.47 9.10 6.87
CA ALA A 70 -1.60 7.94 6.81
C ALA A 70 -0.26 8.20 7.49
N GLU A 71 0.42 7.13 7.91
CA GLU A 71 1.70 7.20 8.61
C GLU A 71 2.85 7.51 7.65
N GLU A 72 2.89 6.85 6.49
CA GLU A 72 4.02 6.95 5.57
C GLU A 72 3.90 8.13 4.61
N LYS A 73 5.05 8.68 4.24
CA LYS A 73 5.18 9.88 3.43
C LYS A 73 5.92 9.60 2.12
N ALA A 74 5.39 10.09 1.00
CA ALA A 74 5.95 9.85 -0.32
C ALA A 74 7.36 10.45 -0.48
N GLU A 75 7.66 11.51 0.27
CA GLU A 75 8.95 12.19 0.32
C GLU A 75 10.08 11.25 0.71
N ASP A 76 9.82 10.19 1.49
CA ASP A 76 10.83 9.20 1.84
C ASP A 76 11.27 8.33 0.65
N LEU A 77 10.37 8.12 -0.31
CA LEU A 77 10.63 7.34 -1.52
C LEU A 77 11.27 8.17 -2.63
N GLN A 78 11.23 9.51 -2.54
CA GLN A 78 11.83 10.43 -3.51
C GLN A 78 13.31 10.74 -3.23
N LYS A 79 13.83 10.33 -2.07
CA LYS A 79 15.23 10.54 -1.69
C LYS A 79 16.18 9.72 -2.56
N ASN A 80 17.39 10.24 -2.79
CA ASN A 80 18.46 9.52 -3.50
C ASN A 80 18.74 8.17 -2.84
N GLY A 81 18.74 7.08 -3.62
CA GLY A 81 18.94 5.71 -3.13
C GLY A 81 17.64 4.95 -2.81
N SER A 82 16.47 5.59 -2.96
CA SER A 82 15.17 4.93 -2.80
C SER A 82 14.58 4.33 -4.07
N GLN A 83 15.20 4.56 -5.23
CA GLN A 83 14.67 4.15 -6.55
C GLN A 83 14.33 2.66 -6.63
N ALA A 84 15.29 1.77 -6.32
CA ALA A 84 15.06 0.32 -6.37
C ALA A 84 13.95 -0.16 -5.41
N PHE A 85 13.80 0.52 -4.27
CA PHE A 85 12.76 0.20 -3.30
C PHE A 85 11.38 0.70 -3.75
N LEU A 86 11.32 1.91 -4.32
CA LEU A 86 10.11 2.43 -4.96
C LEU A 86 9.67 1.53 -6.12
N GLU A 87 10.61 1.07 -6.95
CA GLU A 87 10.33 0.10 -8.03
C GLU A 87 9.77 -1.22 -7.48
N SER A 88 10.36 -1.75 -6.40
CA SER A 88 9.87 -2.96 -5.73
C SER A 88 8.44 -2.77 -5.19
N ILE A 89 8.16 -1.67 -4.50
CA ILE A 89 6.81 -1.32 -4.01
C ILE A 89 5.84 -1.23 -5.19
N THR A 90 6.22 -0.52 -6.26
CA THR A 90 5.38 -0.33 -7.44
C THR A 90 5.01 -1.65 -8.10
N LYS A 91 5.99 -2.57 -8.23
CA LYS A 91 5.74 -3.92 -8.76
C LYS A 91 4.76 -4.70 -7.88
N LEU A 92 4.97 -4.70 -6.57
CA LEU A 92 4.09 -5.39 -5.61
C LEU A 92 2.65 -4.88 -5.66
N VAL A 93 2.47 -3.56 -5.74
CA VAL A 93 1.16 -2.91 -5.86
C VAL A 93 0.47 -3.33 -7.15
N ASN A 94 1.16 -3.22 -8.29
CA ASN A 94 0.62 -3.60 -9.59
C ASN A 94 0.22 -5.09 -9.64
N ASP A 95 1.06 -5.98 -9.12
CA ASP A 95 0.80 -7.41 -9.08
C ASP A 95 -0.43 -7.78 -8.23
N VAL A 96 -0.76 -6.98 -7.21
CA VAL A 96 -1.94 -7.20 -6.37
C VAL A 96 -3.19 -6.63 -7.02
N LEU A 97 -3.10 -5.45 -7.63
CA LEU A 97 -4.23 -4.83 -8.34
C LEU A 97 -4.64 -5.65 -9.57
N ALA A 98 -3.68 -6.19 -10.33
CA ALA A 98 -3.98 -7.07 -11.46
C ALA A 98 -4.74 -8.35 -11.04
N SER A 99 -4.51 -8.83 -9.81
CA SER A 99 -5.21 -10.01 -9.26
C SER A 99 -6.63 -9.71 -8.77
N ASP A 100 -7.04 -8.44 -8.71
CA ASP A 100 -8.42 -8.02 -8.39
C ASP A 100 -9.28 -7.95 -9.65
N GLU A 101 -8.68 -7.70 -10.81
CA GLU A 101 -9.34 -7.58 -12.11
C GLU A 101 -9.52 -8.94 -12.83
N SER A 102 -9.03 -10.03 -12.24
CA SER A 102 -9.12 -11.42 -12.75
C SER A 102 -10.19 -12.22 -12.02
#